data_AF-A0A518LNA3-F1
#
_entry.id   AF-A0A518LNA3-F1
#
_cell.length_a   1.000
_cell.length_b   1.000
_cell.length_c   1.000
_cell.angle_alpha   90.00
_cell.angle_beta   90.00
_cell.angle_gamma   90.00
#
_symmetry.space_group_name_H-M   'P 1'
#
loop_
_entity.id
_entity.type
_entity.pdbx_description
1 polymer ?
#
loop_
_entity_poly.entity_id
_entity_poly.type
_entity_poly.pdbx_seq_one_letter_code
_entity_poly.pdbx_strand_id
1 'polypeptide(L)'
;MNDHSRVISSLPFSKFPMQRSRLMATWLMGMALLMAGASAASAQNPDPPAKDGKPTALSHPNNPELWDVQAMMEDAVRQIARRYNLNDAQENYTRLLLVKNTTAFLDQYEKDIRELLKESIDLRLGIIKGDADIYKRWAERAAPIYEAAKVAILDGNMEWRNVLNDQQKKTHDLDLSLMKSQFEQVSRTLDTWKGGGGPTGALAKAANDAARKELGQSQTAVHLNPEDQWLAYVNKFIATYQLDEKQSIAARDKIHKEMRAEAEKYREKQKKEFDKINDVLKADAKKIKPRELMQRRQELEQPIRDLFVEMHKRLLQLANTKQIASADAQMKQQLESLYRTLAGPIQPNRDAKPGPEDKAGPIQKDGKAAGDEKSGGNPDRMNKPPQPELKATPVGSADSPKAAPAETNPASEPTSKPND
;
A
#
# COMPACT_ATOMS: atom_id res chain seq x y z
N MET A 1 -34.25 72.26 -17.92
CA MET A 1 -35.36 72.07 -16.97
C MET A 1 -35.98 70.71 -17.24
N ASN A 2 -35.98 69.86 -16.20
CA ASN A 2 -36.66 68.57 -16.02
C ASN A 2 -36.15 67.44 -16.96
N ASP A 3 -35.24 66.57 -16.54
CA ASP A 3 -35.30 65.59 -15.43
C ASP A 3 -36.53 64.68 -15.48
N HIS A 4 -36.34 63.49 -16.05
CA HIS A 4 -37.06 62.29 -15.66
C HIS A 4 -36.19 61.04 -15.88
N SER A 5 -35.44 60.75 -14.83
CA SER A 5 -34.98 59.41 -14.49
C SER A 5 -36.16 58.43 -14.32
N ARG A 6 -36.12 57.27 -15.01
CA ARG A 6 -36.80 56.02 -14.60
C ARG A 6 -35.88 54.84 -14.91
N VAL A 7 -35.12 54.39 -13.91
CA VAL A 7 -35.38 53.17 -13.09
C VAL A 7 -35.34 51.90 -13.95
N ILE A 8 -34.13 51.37 -14.12
CA ILE A 8 -33.91 49.96 -14.51
C ILE A 8 -34.07 49.14 -13.23
N SER A 9 -35.12 48.31 -13.20
CA SER A 9 -35.40 47.36 -12.13
C SER A 9 -34.26 46.35 -12.00
N SER A 10 -33.56 46.40 -10.88
CA SER A 10 -32.64 45.37 -10.42
C SER A 10 -33.43 44.13 -9.97
N LEU A 11 -33.32 43.05 -10.73
CA LEU A 11 -33.77 41.74 -10.29
C LEU A 11 -32.76 41.17 -9.26
N PRO A 12 -33.22 40.64 -8.11
CA PRO A 12 -32.34 40.04 -7.13
C PRO A 12 -31.81 38.70 -7.66
N PHE A 13 -30.53 38.68 -8.04
CA PHE A 13 -29.80 37.44 -8.24
C PHE A 13 -29.68 36.73 -6.89
N SER A 14 -30.54 35.73 -6.69
CA SER A 14 -30.51 34.80 -5.56
C SER A 14 -29.15 34.12 -5.50
N LYS A 15 -28.43 34.38 -4.39
CA LYS A 15 -27.18 33.71 -4.00
C LYS A 15 -27.41 32.21 -3.86
N PHE A 16 -27.02 31.43 -4.87
CA PHE A 16 -26.76 30.01 -4.70
C PHE A 16 -25.38 29.85 -4.04
N PRO A 17 -25.25 29.16 -2.90
CA PRO A 17 -23.93 28.80 -2.38
C PRO A 17 -23.31 27.73 -3.29
N MET A 18 -22.51 28.16 -4.25
CA MET A 18 -21.55 27.31 -4.98
C MET A 18 -20.39 26.95 -4.02
N GLN A 19 -20.64 25.99 -3.13
CA GLN A 19 -19.60 25.19 -2.53
C GLN A 19 -19.83 23.74 -2.96
N ARG A 20 -19.16 23.31 -4.02
CA ARG A 20 -18.88 21.90 -4.33
C ARG A 20 -17.94 21.82 -5.53
N SER A 21 -17.09 20.79 -5.50
CA SER A 21 -16.25 20.29 -6.61
C SER A 21 -14.88 20.95 -6.79
N ARG A 22 -13.96 20.62 -5.87
CA ARG A 22 -12.50 20.67 -6.09
C ARG A 22 -11.90 19.42 -5.48
N LEU A 23 -11.75 18.31 -6.21
CA LEU A 23 -11.08 17.09 -5.72
C LEU A 23 -10.90 16.07 -6.87
N MET A 24 -10.05 16.32 -7.88
CA MET A 24 -9.99 15.42 -9.04
C MET A 24 -8.58 15.30 -9.66
N ALA A 25 -7.59 14.78 -8.93
CA ALA A 25 -6.31 14.40 -9.51
C ALA A 25 -5.61 13.40 -8.61
N THR A 26 -5.70 12.10 -8.87
CA THR A 26 -4.96 11.15 -8.01
C THR A 26 -4.54 9.86 -8.67
N TRP A 27 -5.07 9.46 -9.83
CA TRP A 27 -4.71 8.16 -10.40
C TRP A 27 -3.81 8.18 -11.64
N LEU A 28 -3.95 9.17 -12.53
CA LEU A 28 -2.88 9.48 -13.50
C LEU A 28 -1.64 10.11 -12.85
N MET A 29 -1.81 10.52 -11.60
CA MET A 29 -0.73 10.86 -10.69
C MET A 29 0.12 9.64 -10.30
N GLY A 30 -0.32 8.38 -10.39
CA GLY A 30 0.54 7.25 -10.01
C GLY A 30 1.91 7.24 -10.71
N MET A 31 1.95 7.58 -12.01
CA MET A 31 3.21 7.77 -12.75
C MET A 31 3.71 9.23 -12.75
N ALA A 32 2.85 10.25 -12.78
CA ALA A 32 3.29 11.65 -12.78
C ALA A 32 3.74 12.18 -11.39
N LEU A 33 3.17 11.64 -10.31
CA LEU A 33 3.40 11.99 -8.90
C LEU A 33 4.54 11.20 -8.26
N LEU A 34 5.00 10.12 -8.92
CA LEU A 34 6.31 9.54 -8.64
C LEU A 34 7.46 10.44 -9.16
N MET A 35 7.19 11.35 -10.10
CA MET A 35 8.21 12.18 -10.77
C MET A 35 8.16 13.65 -10.38
N ALA A 36 6.97 14.19 -10.11
CA ALA A 36 6.80 15.54 -9.55
C ALA A 36 6.32 15.39 -8.11
N GLY A 37 7.17 15.78 -7.14
CA GLY A 37 6.74 15.96 -5.76
C GLY A 37 5.49 16.84 -5.75
N ALA A 38 4.35 16.24 -5.43
CA ALA A 38 3.06 16.89 -5.53
C ALA A 38 2.55 17.24 -4.14
N SER A 39 2.48 18.54 -3.93
CA SER A 39 1.69 19.18 -2.89
C SER A 39 0.23 18.73 -3.00
N ALA A 40 -0.35 18.15 -1.95
CA ALA A 40 -1.80 18.13 -1.79
C ALA A 40 -2.27 17.94 -0.34
N ALA A 41 -3.07 18.90 0.11
CA ALA A 41 -3.96 18.81 1.25
C ALA A 41 -5.07 17.76 1.01
N SER A 42 -5.38 16.95 2.02
CA SER A 42 -6.44 15.94 1.99
C SER A 42 -7.54 16.27 3.00
N ALA A 43 -8.81 16.26 2.56
CA ALA A 43 -9.99 16.34 3.42
C ALA A 43 -11.02 15.27 3.01
N GLN A 44 -11.55 14.60 4.03
CA GLN A 44 -12.25 13.31 4.01
C GLN A 44 -13.71 13.41 3.54
N ASN A 45 -14.19 12.39 2.81
CA ASN A 45 -15.61 12.06 2.66
C ASN A 45 -15.87 10.62 3.15
N PRO A 46 -17.10 10.30 3.58
CA PRO A 46 -17.41 9.04 4.27
C PRO A 46 -17.42 7.83 3.32
N ASP A 47 -16.84 6.74 3.79
CA ASP A 47 -16.71 5.48 3.06
C ASP A 47 -18.07 4.82 2.77
N PRO A 48 -18.32 4.34 1.55
CA PRO A 48 -19.43 3.42 1.27
C PRO A 48 -19.16 2.04 1.87
N PRO A 49 -20.20 1.20 2.08
CA PRO A 49 -20.06 -0.12 2.67
C PRO A 49 -19.09 -0.99 1.85
N ALA A 50 -18.10 -1.56 2.54
CA ALA A 50 -17.12 -2.47 1.96
C ALA A 50 -17.83 -3.67 1.33
N LYS A 51 -17.74 -3.80 0.01
CA LYS A 51 -17.92 -5.10 -0.67
C LYS A 51 -16.57 -5.81 -0.65
N ASP A 52 -16.58 -7.12 -0.44
CA ASP A 52 -15.46 -8.09 -0.26
C ASP A 52 -14.38 -8.10 -1.37
N GLY A 53 -13.79 -6.94 -1.67
CA GLY A 53 -12.58 -6.85 -2.46
C GLY A 53 -11.39 -7.16 -1.56
N LYS A 54 -10.81 -8.36 -1.68
CA LYS A 54 -9.53 -8.70 -1.06
C LYS A 54 -8.53 -7.56 -1.34
N PRO A 55 -7.90 -6.94 -0.33
CA PRO A 55 -6.89 -5.93 -0.57
C PRO A 55 -5.75 -6.57 -1.36
N THR A 56 -5.51 -6.05 -2.56
CA THR A 56 -4.46 -6.50 -3.47
C THR A 56 -3.11 -6.08 -2.91
N ALA A 57 -2.55 -6.89 -2.01
CA ALA A 57 -1.16 -6.82 -1.55
C ALA A 57 -0.13 -7.18 -2.66
N LEU A 58 -0.52 -7.05 -3.93
CA LEU A 58 0.24 -7.55 -5.08
C LEU A 58 1.14 -6.49 -5.71
N SER A 59 0.83 -5.19 -5.61
CA SER A 59 1.72 -4.12 -6.08
C SER A 59 2.53 -3.53 -4.92
N HIS A 60 3.82 -3.91 -4.78
CA HIS A 60 4.70 -3.25 -3.81
C HIS A 60 5.07 -1.85 -4.36
N PRO A 61 4.78 -0.74 -3.65
CA PRO A 61 4.97 0.61 -4.18
C PRO A 61 6.44 0.92 -4.49
N ASN A 62 7.38 0.23 -3.84
CA ASN A 62 8.82 0.41 -4.04
C ASN A 62 9.49 -0.74 -4.81
N ASN A 63 8.73 -1.66 -5.41
CA ASN A 63 9.31 -2.68 -6.29
C ASN A 63 8.50 -2.76 -7.60
N PRO A 64 8.94 -2.08 -8.67
CA PRO A 64 8.22 -2.09 -9.93
C PRO A 64 8.07 -3.50 -10.50
N GLU A 65 9.05 -4.41 -10.30
CA GLU A 65 9.01 -5.79 -10.79
C GLU A 65 7.80 -6.60 -10.29
N LEU A 66 7.22 -6.20 -9.16
CA LEU A 66 6.04 -6.85 -8.58
C LEU A 66 4.72 -6.22 -9.05
N TRP A 67 4.73 -5.25 -9.96
CA TRP A 67 3.50 -4.61 -10.41
C TRP A 67 2.69 -5.54 -11.31
N ASP A 68 1.51 -5.94 -10.80
CA ASP A 68 0.47 -6.59 -11.59
C ASP A 68 -0.31 -5.52 -12.37
N VAL A 69 0.14 -5.27 -13.60
CA VAL A 69 -0.44 -4.26 -14.50
C VAL A 69 -1.92 -4.54 -14.75
N GLN A 70 -2.31 -5.81 -14.89
CA GLN A 70 -3.70 -6.17 -15.15
C GLN A 70 -4.60 -5.83 -13.96
N ALA A 71 -4.17 -6.16 -12.74
CA ALA A 71 -4.90 -5.79 -11.52
C ALA A 71 -5.01 -4.27 -11.37
N MET A 72 -3.95 -3.52 -11.71
CA MET A 72 -3.97 -2.04 -11.69
C MET A 72 -4.98 -1.48 -12.70
N MET A 73 -5.03 -2.03 -13.92
CA MET A 73 -6.02 -1.62 -14.93
C MET A 73 -7.45 -1.92 -14.49
N GLU A 74 -7.72 -3.09 -13.92
CA GLU A 74 -9.06 -3.44 -13.41
C GLU A 74 -9.49 -2.55 -12.23
N ASP A 75 -8.56 -2.16 -11.37
CA ASP A 75 -8.86 -1.18 -10.32
C ASP A 75 -9.18 0.21 -10.90
N ALA A 76 -8.39 0.66 -11.88
CA ALA A 76 -8.64 1.92 -12.57
C ALA A 76 -10.02 1.95 -13.26
N VAL A 77 -10.39 0.88 -13.98
CA VAL A 77 -11.72 0.76 -14.62
C VAL A 77 -12.83 0.87 -13.58
N ARG A 78 -12.72 0.16 -12.45
CA ARG A 78 -13.73 0.22 -11.37
C ARG A 78 -13.87 1.62 -10.78
N GLN A 79 -12.77 2.35 -10.61
CA GLN A 79 -12.80 3.74 -10.14
C GLN A 79 -13.46 4.68 -11.16
N ILE A 80 -13.11 4.54 -12.45
CA ILE A 80 -13.69 5.34 -13.54
C ILE A 80 -15.20 5.05 -13.64
N ALA A 81 -15.60 3.78 -13.63
CA ALA A 81 -16.99 3.35 -13.70
C ALA A 81 -17.86 3.99 -12.62
N ARG A 82 -17.38 3.96 -11.36
CA ARG A 82 -18.08 4.60 -10.23
C ARG A 82 -18.19 6.11 -10.37
N ARG A 83 -17.09 6.77 -10.76
CA ARG A 83 -17.03 8.24 -10.87
C ARG A 83 -17.96 8.79 -11.95
N TYR A 84 -17.99 8.12 -13.10
CA TYR A 84 -18.78 8.53 -14.25
C TYR A 84 -20.17 7.89 -14.27
N ASN A 85 -20.49 7.03 -13.30
CA ASN A 85 -21.70 6.23 -13.25
C ASN A 85 -21.93 5.53 -14.60
N LEU A 86 -20.90 4.81 -15.07
CA LEU A 86 -20.94 4.09 -16.34
C LEU A 86 -21.95 2.94 -16.25
N ASN A 87 -22.65 2.68 -17.34
CA ASN A 87 -23.40 1.43 -17.48
C ASN A 87 -22.46 0.27 -17.87
N ASP A 88 -22.96 -0.97 -17.83
CA ASP A 88 -22.16 -2.17 -18.09
C ASP A 88 -21.47 -2.14 -19.47
N ALA A 89 -22.16 -1.64 -20.51
CA ALA A 89 -21.60 -1.54 -21.86
C ALA A 89 -20.46 -0.51 -21.92
N GLN A 90 -20.64 0.66 -21.29
CA GLN A 90 -19.62 1.70 -21.20
C GLN A 90 -18.43 1.23 -20.36
N GLU A 91 -18.66 0.54 -19.24
CA GLU A 91 -17.59 -0.03 -18.40
C GLU A 91 -16.78 -1.06 -19.19
N ASN A 92 -17.44 -1.97 -19.90
CA ASN A 92 -16.76 -2.97 -20.71
C ASN A 92 -15.95 -2.32 -21.85
N TYR A 93 -16.51 -1.33 -22.53
CA TYR A 93 -15.78 -0.54 -23.53
C TYR A 93 -14.54 0.14 -22.91
N THR A 94 -14.70 0.76 -21.74
CA THR A 94 -13.61 1.43 -21.00
C THR A 94 -12.50 0.44 -20.66
N ARG A 95 -12.85 -0.77 -20.21
CA ARG A 95 -11.90 -1.85 -19.92
C ARG A 95 -11.10 -2.23 -21.16
N LEU A 96 -11.78 -2.52 -22.27
CA LEU A 96 -11.13 -2.93 -23.52
C LEU A 96 -10.21 -1.82 -24.07
N LEU A 97 -10.66 -0.57 -24.05
CA LEU A 97 -9.88 0.56 -24.52
C LEU A 97 -8.63 0.79 -23.65
N LEU A 98 -8.78 0.75 -22.32
CA LEU A 98 -7.67 0.95 -21.39
C LEU A 98 -6.63 -0.18 -21.52
N VAL A 99 -7.08 -1.43 -21.58
CA VAL A 99 -6.18 -2.60 -21.75
C VAL A 99 -5.44 -2.50 -23.08
N LYS A 100 -6.15 -2.29 -24.19
CA LYS A 100 -5.56 -2.15 -25.52
C LYS A 100 -4.45 -1.09 -25.54
N ASN A 101 -4.75 0.14 -25.08
CA ASN A 101 -3.81 1.25 -25.17
C ASN A 101 -2.65 1.09 -24.19
N THR A 102 -2.90 0.57 -22.99
CA THR A 102 -1.85 0.36 -21.98
C THR A 102 -0.91 -0.75 -22.40
N THR A 103 -1.43 -1.89 -22.89
CA THR A 103 -0.59 -2.98 -23.42
C THR A 103 0.26 -2.51 -24.59
N ALA A 104 -0.33 -1.81 -25.57
CA ALA A 104 0.43 -1.31 -26.71
C ALA A 104 1.55 -0.33 -26.33
N PHE A 105 1.33 0.50 -25.30
CA PHE A 105 2.35 1.40 -24.77
C PHE A 105 3.45 0.65 -24.00
N LEU A 106 3.06 -0.29 -23.13
CA LEU A 106 4.00 -1.08 -22.33
C LEU A 106 4.83 -2.03 -23.18
N ASP A 107 4.29 -2.60 -24.26
CA ASP A 107 5.04 -3.42 -25.22
C ASP A 107 6.29 -2.69 -25.75
N GLN A 108 6.24 -1.35 -25.84
CA GLN A 108 7.35 -0.53 -26.33
C GLN A 108 8.26 -0.04 -25.20
N TYR A 109 7.71 0.34 -24.04
CA TYR A 109 8.43 1.12 -23.03
C TYR A 109 8.54 0.45 -21.65
N GLU A 110 7.95 -0.73 -21.44
CA GLU A 110 7.85 -1.34 -20.10
C GLU A 110 9.21 -1.50 -19.43
N LYS A 111 10.21 -2.00 -20.17
CA LYS A 111 11.56 -2.21 -19.65
C LYS A 111 12.16 -0.89 -19.16
N ASP A 112 12.16 0.13 -20.02
CA ASP A 112 12.75 1.44 -19.70
C ASP A 112 12.01 2.12 -18.54
N ILE A 113 10.68 1.98 -18.47
CA ILE A 113 9.86 2.48 -17.36
C ILE A 113 10.27 1.80 -16.05
N ARG A 114 10.39 0.47 -16.03
CA ARG A 114 10.79 -0.28 -14.83
C ARG A 114 12.18 0.13 -14.34
N GLU A 115 13.13 0.32 -15.26
CA GLU A 115 14.47 0.80 -14.95
C GLU A 115 14.46 2.24 -14.40
N LEU A 116 13.76 3.17 -15.05
CA LEU A 116 13.65 4.56 -14.60
C LEU A 116 12.95 4.69 -13.25
N LEU A 117 11.93 3.86 -13.00
CA LEU A 117 11.22 3.82 -11.72
C LEU A 117 12.14 3.32 -10.61
N LYS A 118 12.88 2.23 -10.84
CA LYS A 118 13.87 1.73 -9.89
C LYS A 118 14.90 2.80 -9.55
N GLU A 119 15.45 3.45 -10.56
CA GLU A 119 16.42 4.55 -10.37
C GLU A 119 15.81 5.74 -9.62
N SER A 120 14.55 6.09 -9.89
CA SER A 120 13.84 7.16 -9.17
C SER A 120 13.62 6.82 -7.68
N ILE A 121 13.36 5.54 -7.37
CA ILE A 121 13.23 5.04 -6.00
C ILE A 121 14.59 5.10 -5.32
N ASP A 122 15.65 4.64 -5.98
CA ASP A 122 17.01 4.67 -5.43
C ASP A 122 17.48 6.11 -5.15
N LEU A 123 17.16 7.06 -6.04
CA LEU A 123 17.40 8.50 -5.84
C LEU A 123 16.64 9.05 -4.64
N ARG A 124 15.35 8.71 -4.51
CA ARG A 124 14.50 9.19 -3.41
C ARG A 124 14.88 8.59 -2.05
N LEU A 125 15.26 7.32 -2.04
CA LEU A 125 15.76 6.63 -0.85
C LEU A 125 17.17 7.09 -0.47
N GLY A 126 17.86 7.81 -1.37
CA GLY A 126 19.24 8.26 -1.18
C GLY A 126 20.26 7.13 -1.29
N ILE A 127 19.88 6.01 -1.93
CA ILE A 127 20.79 4.92 -2.29
C ILE A 127 21.75 5.44 -3.38
N ILE A 128 21.20 6.16 -4.36
CA ILE A 128 21.97 6.94 -5.33
C ILE A 128 21.98 8.40 -4.86
N LYS A 129 23.17 8.98 -4.74
CA LYS A 129 23.32 10.39 -4.41
C LYS A 129 22.90 11.24 -5.61
N GLY A 130 21.78 11.94 -5.52
CA GLY A 130 21.31 12.82 -6.59
C GLY A 130 22.22 14.04 -6.80
N ASP A 131 22.69 14.23 -8.02
CA ASP A 131 23.37 15.43 -8.51
C ASP A 131 22.77 15.89 -9.85
N ALA A 132 23.17 17.07 -10.33
CA ALA A 132 22.61 17.66 -11.55
C ALA A 132 22.76 16.75 -12.77
N ASP A 133 23.90 16.07 -12.91
CA ASP A 133 24.20 15.21 -14.06
C ASP A 133 23.37 13.92 -14.04
N ILE A 134 23.11 13.36 -12.86
CA ILE A 134 22.22 12.22 -12.69
C ILE A 134 20.78 12.60 -13.05
N TYR A 135 20.26 13.71 -12.51
CA TYR A 135 18.91 14.17 -12.85
C TYR A 135 18.78 14.51 -14.34
N LYS A 136 19.81 15.10 -14.95
CA LYS A 136 19.85 15.37 -16.38
C LYS A 136 19.75 14.09 -17.21
N ARG A 137 20.64 13.12 -16.98
CA ARG A 137 20.62 11.84 -17.73
C ARG A 137 19.34 11.05 -17.53
N TRP A 138 18.78 11.11 -16.32
CA TRP A 138 17.51 10.50 -16.02
C TRP A 138 16.38 11.20 -16.79
N ALA A 139 16.35 12.54 -16.82
CA ALA A 139 15.31 13.31 -17.52
C ALA A 139 15.41 13.19 -19.05
N GLU A 140 16.62 13.09 -19.60
CA GLU A 140 16.85 12.83 -21.02
C GLU A 140 16.23 11.50 -21.48
N ARG A 141 16.27 10.47 -20.63
CA ARG A 141 15.62 9.17 -20.88
C ARG A 141 14.12 9.19 -20.58
N ALA A 142 13.70 9.84 -19.50
CA ALA A 142 12.30 9.86 -19.07
C ALA A 142 11.41 10.73 -19.97
N ALA A 143 11.91 11.86 -20.47
CA ALA A 143 11.13 12.80 -21.28
C ALA A 143 10.48 12.21 -22.55
N PRO A 144 11.18 11.45 -23.42
CA PRO A 144 10.54 10.86 -24.60
C PRO A 144 9.45 9.85 -24.24
N ILE A 145 9.67 9.01 -23.21
CA ILE A 145 8.68 8.04 -22.73
C ILE A 145 7.46 8.76 -22.16
N TYR A 146 7.71 9.84 -21.41
CA TYR A 146 6.67 10.66 -20.83
C TYR A 146 5.79 11.34 -21.90
N GLU A 147 6.40 11.90 -22.95
CA GLU A 147 5.64 12.51 -24.04
C GLU A 147 4.84 11.46 -24.81
N ALA A 148 5.41 10.28 -25.07
CA ALA A 148 4.68 9.17 -25.68
C ALA A 148 3.47 8.73 -24.82
N ALA A 149 3.65 8.63 -23.49
CA ALA A 149 2.57 8.32 -22.56
C ALA A 149 1.47 9.38 -22.60
N LYS A 150 1.84 10.67 -22.55
CA LYS A 150 0.92 11.80 -22.63
C LYS A 150 0.08 11.75 -23.91
N VAL A 151 0.70 11.53 -25.07
CA VAL A 151 -0.02 11.40 -26.34
C VAL A 151 -1.00 10.23 -26.29
N ALA A 152 -0.54 9.03 -25.91
CA ALA A 152 -1.40 7.84 -25.82
C ALA A 152 -2.59 8.02 -24.86
N ILE A 153 -2.37 8.66 -23.71
CA ILE A 153 -3.41 8.95 -22.72
C ILE A 153 -4.42 9.97 -23.26
N LEU A 154 -3.96 11.06 -23.88
CA LEU A 154 -4.84 12.09 -24.41
C LEU A 154 -5.68 11.56 -25.58
N ASP A 155 -5.08 10.79 -26.48
CA ASP A 155 -5.77 10.17 -27.60
C ASP A 155 -6.82 9.16 -27.12
N GLY A 156 -6.45 8.29 -26.18
CA GLY A 156 -7.39 7.35 -25.56
C GLY A 156 -8.54 8.06 -24.85
N ASN A 157 -8.30 9.22 -24.22
CA ASN A 157 -9.35 10.03 -23.62
C ASN A 157 -10.29 10.65 -24.65
N MET A 158 -9.77 11.10 -25.79
CA MET A 158 -10.58 11.64 -26.89
C MET A 158 -11.47 10.55 -27.51
N GLU A 159 -10.94 9.34 -27.67
CA GLU A 159 -11.72 8.18 -28.12
C GLU A 159 -12.80 7.81 -27.10
N TRP A 160 -12.42 7.69 -25.81
CA TRP A 160 -13.33 7.35 -24.73
C TRP A 160 -14.51 8.33 -24.60
N ARG A 161 -14.26 9.62 -24.83
CA ARG A 161 -15.28 10.68 -24.80
C ARG A 161 -16.48 10.38 -25.70
N ASN A 162 -16.31 9.62 -26.79
CA ASN A 162 -17.36 9.33 -27.76
C ASN A 162 -18.44 8.40 -27.22
N VAL A 163 -18.13 7.54 -26.24
CA VAL A 163 -19.11 6.63 -25.63
C VAL A 163 -19.84 7.22 -24.42
N LEU A 164 -19.50 8.45 -24.04
CA LEU A 164 -20.07 9.15 -22.89
C LEU A 164 -21.34 9.93 -23.26
N ASN A 165 -22.28 10.01 -22.32
CA ASN A 165 -23.43 10.93 -22.44
C ASN A 165 -23.02 12.38 -22.14
N ASP A 166 -23.93 13.34 -22.36
CA ASP A 166 -23.61 14.77 -22.23
C ASP A 166 -23.18 15.18 -20.82
N GLN A 167 -23.75 14.56 -19.78
CA GLN A 167 -23.37 14.87 -18.41
C GLN A 167 -21.99 14.30 -18.07
N GLN A 168 -21.71 13.07 -18.50
CA GLN A 168 -20.39 12.43 -18.38
C GLN A 168 -19.32 13.22 -19.15
N LYS A 169 -19.64 13.70 -20.36
CA LYS A 169 -18.75 14.54 -21.18
C LYS A 169 -18.36 15.83 -20.48
N LYS A 170 -19.28 16.50 -19.78
CA LYS A 170 -18.95 17.70 -18.98
C LYS A 170 -17.91 17.41 -17.89
N THR A 171 -18.09 16.30 -17.16
CA THR A 171 -17.11 15.86 -16.15
C THR A 171 -15.77 15.51 -16.80
N HIS A 172 -15.82 14.82 -17.94
CA HIS A 172 -14.63 14.45 -18.70
C HIS A 172 -13.83 15.65 -19.20
N ASP A 173 -14.50 16.65 -19.77
CA ASP A 173 -13.84 17.86 -20.30
C ASP A 173 -13.12 18.64 -19.17
N LEU A 174 -13.70 18.69 -17.98
CA LEU A 174 -13.07 19.27 -16.79
C LEU A 174 -11.84 18.45 -16.36
N ASP A 175 -11.98 17.13 -16.24
CA ASP A 175 -10.88 16.22 -15.87
C ASP A 175 -9.73 16.29 -16.88
N LEU A 176 -10.05 16.34 -18.18
CA LEU A 176 -9.09 16.43 -19.27
C LEU A 176 -8.33 17.76 -19.25
N SER A 177 -9.01 18.87 -18.93
CA SER A 177 -8.35 20.18 -18.79
C SER A 177 -7.32 20.19 -17.65
N LEU A 178 -7.68 19.60 -16.51
CA LEU A 178 -6.80 19.50 -15.35
C LEU A 178 -5.60 18.57 -15.63
N MET A 179 -5.86 17.44 -16.31
CA MET A 179 -4.83 16.50 -16.73
C MET A 179 -3.80 17.16 -17.68
N LYS A 180 -4.26 17.95 -18.67
CA LYS A 180 -3.37 18.70 -19.57
C LYS A 180 -2.45 19.66 -18.83
N SER A 181 -2.99 20.41 -17.86
CA SER A 181 -2.17 21.31 -17.02
C SER A 181 -1.12 20.56 -16.20
N GLN A 182 -1.46 19.37 -15.68
CA GLN A 182 -0.50 18.51 -14.99
C GLN A 182 0.58 17.99 -15.94
N PHE A 183 0.19 17.60 -17.15
CA PHE A 183 1.14 17.15 -18.15
C PHE A 183 2.16 18.26 -18.47
N GLU A 184 1.70 19.49 -18.68
CA GLU A 184 2.56 20.65 -18.93
C GLU A 184 3.48 20.98 -17.75
N GLN A 185 3.02 20.80 -16.50
CA GLN A 185 3.85 21.03 -15.32
C GLN A 185 5.03 20.05 -15.26
N VAL A 186 4.76 18.76 -15.50
CA VAL A 186 5.82 17.74 -15.45
C VAL A 186 6.74 17.86 -16.66
N SER A 187 6.24 18.15 -17.86
CA SER A 187 7.08 18.47 -19.04
C SER A 187 8.09 19.57 -18.71
N ARG A 188 7.64 20.68 -18.10
CA ARG A 188 8.53 21.78 -17.68
C ARG A 188 9.59 21.33 -16.66
N THR A 189 9.22 20.48 -15.72
CA THR A 189 10.18 19.90 -14.75
C THR A 189 11.22 19.05 -15.45
N LEU A 190 10.80 18.17 -16.37
CA LEU A 190 11.71 17.33 -17.14
C LEU A 190 12.64 18.16 -18.03
N ASP A 191 12.13 19.20 -18.69
CA ASP A 191 12.95 20.13 -19.49
C ASP A 191 13.96 20.88 -18.62
N THR A 192 13.56 21.31 -17.42
CA THR A 192 14.45 21.95 -16.45
C THR A 192 15.57 20.99 -16.05
N TRP A 193 15.25 19.72 -15.77
CA TRP A 193 16.25 18.72 -15.40
C TRP A 193 17.17 18.36 -16.55
N LYS A 194 16.64 18.24 -17.79
CA LYS A 194 17.44 18.09 -19.01
C LYS A 194 18.40 19.25 -19.22
N GLY A 195 18.02 20.45 -18.84
CA GLY A 195 18.89 21.64 -18.83
C GLY A 195 19.95 21.65 -17.71
N GLY A 196 20.00 20.63 -16.85
CA GLY A 196 20.88 20.58 -15.67
C GLY A 196 20.33 21.28 -14.42
N GLY A 197 19.11 21.82 -14.48
CA GLY A 197 18.41 22.47 -13.36
C GLY A 197 17.79 21.49 -12.36
N GLY A 198 18.35 20.28 -12.24
CA GLY A 198 17.89 19.28 -11.28
C GLY A 198 17.94 19.80 -9.84
N PRO A 199 17.14 19.24 -8.91
CA PRO A 199 17.25 19.60 -7.51
C PRO A 199 18.66 19.24 -7.03
N THR A 200 19.46 20.25 -6.69
CA THR A 200 20.85 20.09 -6.24
C THR A 200 21.04 20.58 -4.80
N GLY A 201 22.03 20.01 -4.11
CA GLY A 201 22.47 20.46 -2.79
C GLY A 201 21.36 20.48 -1.74
N ALA A 202 21.20 21.63 -1.07
CA ALA A 202 20.23 21.82 0.00
C ALA A 202 18.78 21.67 -0.48
N LEU A 203 18.49 22.02 -1.74
CA LEU A 203 17.16 21.84 -2.34
C LEU A 203 16.87 20.37 -2.60
N ALA A 204 17.85 19.59 -3.06
CA ALA A 204 17.71 18.13 -3.21
C ALA A 204 17.44 17.46 -1.87
N LYS A 205 18.21 17.87 -0.85
CA LYS A 205 18.02 17.38 0.51
C LYS A 205 16.65 17.80 1.06
N ALA A 206 16.24 19.06 0.90
CA ALA A 206 14.94 19.52 1.35
C ALA A 206 13.79 18.86 0.59
N ALA A 207 13.94 18.59 -0.71
CA ALA A 207 12.97 17.87 -1.52
C ALA A 207 12.90 16.39 -1.12
N ASN A 208 14.03 15.74 -0.86
CA ASN A 208 14.07 14.35 -0.37
C ASN A 208 13.58 14.24 1.07
N ASP A 209 13.90 15.20 1.93
CA ASP A 209 13.43 15.27 3.31
C ASP A 209 11.94 15.61 3.33
N ALA A 210 11.46 16.49 2.45
CA ALA A 210 10.03 16.76 2.25
C ALA A 210 9.34 15.54 1.67
N ALA A 211 9.91 14.83 0.70
CA ALA A 211 9.35 13.61 0.14
C ALA A 211 9.36 12.47 1.16
N ARG A 212 10.41 12.32 1.98
CA ARG A 212 10.45 11.36 3.10
C ARG A 212 9.48 11.74 4.19
N LYS A 213 9.40 13.03 4.50
CA LYS A 213 8.45 13.59 5.45
C LYS A 213 7.03 13.44 4.91
N GLU A 214 6.76 13.57 3.62
CA GLU A 214 5.46 13.32 3.00
C GLU A 214 5.17 11.83 2.86
N LEU A 215 6.15 10.99 2.55
CA LEU A 215 6.01 9.54 2.69
C LEU A 215 5.72 9.13 4.15
N GLY A 216 6.17 9.94 5.12
CA GLY A 216 5.87 9.80 6.54
C GLY A 216 4.69 10.64 7.09
N GLN A 217 4.20 11.66 6.37
CA GLN A 217 3.23 12.68 6.84
C GLN A 217 2.10 12.97 5.84
N SER A 218 2.31 12.76 4.54
CA SER A 218 1.26 12.59 3.52
C SER A 218 0.65 11.17 3.57
N GLN A 219 1.05 10.36 4.54
CA GLN A 219 0.04 9.71 5.38
C GLN A 219 -0.67 10.75 6.25
N THR A 220 -1.35 11.73 5.63
CA THR A 220 -2.47 12.39 6.29
C THR A 220 -3.54 11.33 6.41
N ALA A 221 -3.41 10.46 7.41
CA ALA A 221 -4.44 9.68 8.06
C ALA A 221 -5.61 9.20 7.18
N VAL A 222 -5.33 8.67 5.97
CA VAL A 222 -5.88 7.34 5.71
C VAL A 222 -5.08 6.50 6.68
N HIS A 223 -5.62 6.36 7.89
CA HIS A 223 -5.06 5.51 8.91
C HIS A 223 -5.08 4.12 8.29
N LEU A 224 -3.99 3.76 7.60
CA LEU A 224 -3.78 2.43 7.11
C LEU A 224 -3.93 1.56 8.34
N ASN A 225 -4.97 0.74 8.33
CA ASN A 225 -5.23 -0.20 9.39
C ASN A 225 -3.92 -0.98 9.56
N PRO A 226 -3.29 -1.02 10.76
CA PRO A 226 -2.03 -1.74 10.97
C PRO A 226 -2.06 -3.16 10.40
N GLU A 227 -3.25 -3.77 10.37
CA GLU A 227 -3.56 -5.07 9.76
C GLU A 227 -3.19 -5.18 8.28
N ASP A 228 -3.30 -4.10 7.50
CA ASP A 228 -2.93 -4.11 6.08
C ASP A 228 -1.42 -4.26 5.87
N GLN A 229 -0.62 -3.92 6.88
CA GLN A 229 0.83 -4.09 6.87
C GLN A 229 1.27 -5.48 7.38
N TRP A 230 0.38 -6.27 7.99
CA TRP A 230 0.73 -7.58 8.56
C TRP A 230 1.17 -8.58 7.49
N LEU A 231 0.52 -8.58 6.32
CA LEU A 231 0.93 -9.45 5.22
C LEU A 231 2.32 -9.10 4.68
N ALA A 232 2.62 -7.81 4.59
CA ALA A 232 3.96 -7.34 4.20
C ALA A 232 5.02 -7.81 5.23
N TYR A 233 4.69 -7.72 6.52
CA TYR A 233 5.53 -8.26 7.60
C TYR A 233 5.75 -9.78 7.46
N VAL A 234 4.69 -10.55 7.23
CA VAL A 234 4.74 -12.02 7.05
C VAL A 234 5.60 -12.39 5.84
N ASN A 235 5.44 -11.69 4.71
CA ASN A 235 6.26 -11.92 3.52
C ASN A 235 7.74 -11.59 3.78
N LYS A 236 8.02 -10.51 4.51
CA LYS A 236 9.38 -10.18 4.93
C LYS A 236 9.95 -11.25 5.87
N PHE A 237 9.15 -11.75 6.81
CA PHE A 237 9.53 -12.84 7.72
C PHE A 237 9.92 -14.11 6.94
N ILE A 238 9.09 -14.53 5.98
CA ILE A 238 9.35 -15.66 5.09
C ILE A 238 10.69 -15.50 4.37
N ALA A 239 10.93 -14.31 3.80
CA ALA A 239 12.18 -14.02 3.08
C ALA A 239 13.40 -14.01 4.01
N THR A 240 13.30 -13.36 5.18
CA THR A 240 14.41 -13.24 6.14
C THR A 240 14.86 -14.61 6.66
N TYR A 241 13.91 -15.49 6.99
CA TYR A 241 14.22 -16.82 7.55
C TYR A 241 14.23 -17.95 6.51
N GLN A 242 14.02 -17.63 5.23
CA GLN A 242 13.97 -18.60 4.14
C GLN A 242 13.05 -19.78 4.48
N LEU A 243 11.81 -19.46 4.86
CA LEU A 243 10.81 -20.47 5.18
C LEU A 243 10.54 -21.33 3.95
N ASP A 244 10.41 -22.64 4.14
CA ASP A 244 10.03 -23.56 3.08
C ASP A 244 8.58 -23.31 2.63
N GLU A 245 8.16 -23.98 1.55
CA GLU A 245 6.83 -23.77 0.98
C GLU A 245 5.70 -24.11 1.97
N LYS A 246 5.85 -25.19 2.75
CA LYS A 246 4.83 -25.60 3.74
C LYS A 246 4.74 -24.58 4.88
N GLN A 247 5.89 -24.12 5.37
CA GLN A 247 5.99 -23.07 6.40
C GLN A 247 5.41 -21.74 5.87
N SER A 248 5.69 -21.39 4.62
CA SER A 248 5.21 -20.16 3.98
C SER A 248 3.69 -20.15 3.80
N ILE A 249 3.11 -21.28 3.37
CA ILE A 249 1.65 -21.46 3.31
C ILE A 249 1.05 -21.34 4.71
N ALA A 250 1.62 -22.02 5.72
CA ALA A 250 1.14 -21.92 7.10
C ALA A 250 1.20 -20.47 7.64
N ALA A 251 2.27 -19.73 7.32
CA ALA A 251 2.43 -18.34 7.71
C ALA A 251 1.35 -17.43 7.08
N ARG A 252 1.13 -17.53 5.76
CA ARG A 252 0.19 -16.66 5.03
C ARG A 252 -1.28 -17.04 5.23
N ASP A 253 -1.59 -18.33 5.11
CA ASP A 253 -2.97 -18.79 5.00
C ASP A 253 -3.58 -19.20 6.33
N LYS A 254 -2.77 -19.66 7.29
CA LYS A 254 -3.26 -20.02 8.62
C LYS A 254 -3.06 -18.85 9.58
N ILE A 255 -1.81 -18.53 9.90
CA ILE A 255 -1.50 -17.58 10.98
C ILE A 255 -1.98 -16.16 10.63
N HIS A 256 -1.59 -15.62 9.48
CA HIS A 256 -1.97 -14.25 9.11
C HIS A 256 -3.48 -14.08 8.92
N LYS A 257 -4.15 -14.99 8.19
CA LYS A 257 -5.61 -14.88 7.98
C LYS A 257 -6.40 -14.97 9.28
N GLU A 258 -6.02 -15.88 10.19
CA GLU A 258 -6.65 -16.05 11.49
C GLU A 258 -6.56 -14.76 12.33
N MET A 259 -5.35 -14.23 12.50
CA MET A 259 -5.13 -13.01 13.28
C MET A 259 -5.82 -11.79 12.65
N ARG A 260 -5.80 -11.68 11.31
CA ARG A 260 -6.51 -10.61 10.59
C ARG A 260 -8.02 -10.69 10.82
N ALA A 261 -8.61 -11.87 10.75
CA ALA A 261 -10.04 -12.05 10.99
C ALA A 261 -10.44 -11.72 12.45
N GLU A 262 -9.58 -12.02 13.43
CA GLU A 262 -9.80 -11.62 14.83
C GLU A 262 -9.73 -10.10 15.01
N ALA A 263 -8.76 -9.43 14.38
CA ALA A 263 -8.64 -7.98 14.40
C ALA A 263 -9.85 -7.30 13.75
N GLU A 264 -10.34 -7.83 12.64
CA GLU A 264 -11.55 -7.35 11.96
C GLU A 264 -12.79 -7.46 12.86
N LYS A 265 -13.01 -8.62 13.48
CA LYS A 265 -14.09 -8.80 14.47
C LYS A 265 -13.97 -7.81 15.64
N TYR A 266 -12.76 -7.54 16.11
CA TYR A 266 -12.54 -6.55 17.16
C TYR A 266 -12.92 -5.14 16.69
N ARG A 267 -12.52 -4.74 15.47
CA ARG A 267 -12.90 -3.44 14.89
C ARG A 267 -14.40 -3.31 14.72
N GLU A 268 -15.08 -4.33 14.22
CA GLU A 268 -16.53 -4.33 14.08
C GLU A 268 -17.21 -4.12 15.44
N LYS A 269 -16.75 -4.82 16.48
CA LYS A 269 -17.24 -4.66 17.85
C LYS A 269 -17.00 -3.24 18.40
N GLN A 270 -15.85 -2.64 18.10
CA GLN A 270 -15.45 -1.31 18.56
C GLN A 270 -15.78 -0.18 17.57
N LYS A 271 -16.53 -0.47 16.49
CA LYS A 271 -16.77 0.47 15.39
C LYS A 271 -17.27 1.83 15.87
N LYS A 272 -18.22 1.84 16.82
CA LYS A 272 -18.77 3.07 17.41
C LYS A 272 -17.73 3.93 18.12
N GLU A 273 -16.75 3.34 18.81
CA GLU A 273 -15.69 4.11 19.49
C GLU A 273 -14.67 4.65 18.50
N PHE A 274 -14.32 3.89 17.45
CA PHE A 274 -13.49 4.38 16.35
C PHE A 274 -14.16 5.54 15.60
N ASP A 275 -15.45 5.41 15.29
CA ASP A 275 -16.24 6.44 14.61
C ASP A 275 -16.30 7.72 15.45
N LYS A 276 -16.53 7.62 16.77
CA LYS A 276 -16.48 8.77 17.69
C LYS A 276 -15.13 9.48 17.65
N ILE A 277 -14.01 8.75 17.69
CA ILE A 277 -12.67 9.36 17.62
C ILE A 277 -12.49 10.07 16.27
N ASN A 278 -12.90 9.44 15.17
CA ASN A 278 -12.78 10.01 13.83
C ASN A 278 -13.67 11.26 13.66
N ASP A 279 -14.88 11.25 14.19
CA ASP A 279 -15.81 12.39 14.14
C ASP A 279 -15.27 13.57 14.95
N VAL A 280 -14.69 13.31 16.11
CA VAL A 280 -14.06 14.37 16.92
C VAL A 280 -12.84 14.95 16.22
N LEU A 281 -12.01 14.11 15.57
CA LEU A 281 -10.89 14.57 14.75
C LEU A 281 -11.34 15.45 13.57
N LYS A 282 -12.50 15.15 12.98
CA LYS A 282 -13.09 15.93 11.88
C LYS A 282 -13.72 17.25 12.34
N ALA A 283 -14.48 17.23 13.43
CA ALA A 283 -15.32 18.35 13.85
C ALA A 283 -14.56 19.40 14.67
N ASP A 284 -13.67 18.97 15.58
CA ASP A 284 -13.15 19.82 16.65
C ASP A 284 -11.60 19.86 16.71
N ALA A 285 -10.96 19.83 15.54
CA ALA A 285 -9.49 19.89 15.41
C ALA A 285 -8.84 21.11 16.13
N LYS A 286 -9.62 22.15 16.47
CA LYS A 286 -9.15 23.36 17.16
C LYS A 286 -9.36 23.37 18.68
N LYS A 287 -10.24 22.53 19.24
CA LYS A 287 -10.65 22.63 20.67
C LYS A 287 -10.11 21.52 21.55
N ILE A 288 -9.94 20.31 21.01
CA ILE A 288 -9.46 19.17 21.77
C ILE A 288 -7.96 19.00 21.51
N LYS A 289 -7.18 18.73 22.55
CA LYS A 289 -5.74 18.47 22.42
C LYS A 289 -5.57 17.23 21.55
N PRO A 290 -5.00 17.33 20.33
CA PRO A 290 -4.87 16.19 19.41
C PRO A 290 -4.15 14.99 20.03
N ARG A 291 -3.26 15.26 21.00
CA ARG A 291 -2.52 14.27 21.77
C ARG A 291 -3.43 13.30 22.56
N GLU A 292 -4.49 13.79 23.19
CA GLU A 292 -5.40 12.95 24.00
C GLU A 292 -6.24 12.02 23.11
N LEU A 293 -6.69 12.50 21.96
CA LEU A 293 -7.41 11.68 20.98
C LEU A 293 -6.51 10.61 20.36
N MET A 294 -5.26 10.96 20.03
CA MET A 294 -4.28 10.00 19.55
C MET A 294 -3.99 8.92 20.61
N GLN A 295 -3.86 9.30 21.88
CA GLN A 295 -3.65 8.33 22.97
C GLN A 295 -4.86 7.41 23.13
N ARG A 296 -6.09 7.94 23.18
CA ARG A 296 -7.30 7.12 23.28
C ARG A 296 -7.46 6.17 22.10
N ARG A 297 -7.06 6.61 20.90
CA ARG A 297 -7.00 5.75 19.71
C ARG A 297 -5.97 4.63 19.89
N GLN A 298 -4.76 4.96 20.35
CA GLN A 298 -3.72 3.96 20.60
C GLN A 298 -4.17 2.91 21.62
N GLU A 299 -4.85 3.33 22.68
CA GLU A 299 -5.43 2.43 23.69
C GLU A 299 -6.51 1.51 23.09
N LEU A 300 -7.37 2.05 22.21
CA LEU A 300 -8.39 1.27 21.51
C LEU A 300 -7.78 0.30 20.49
N GLU A 301 -6.65 0.66 19.88
CA GLU A 301 -5.89 -0.20 18.96
C GLU A 301 -5.00 -1.22 19.70
N GLN A 302 -4.85 -1.12 21.03
CA GLN A 302 -3.94 -1.99 21.78
C GLN A 302 -4.24 -3.49 21.60
N PRO A 303 -5.50 -3.97 21.68
CA PRO A 303 -5.77 -5.40 21.48
C PRO A 303 -5.44 -5.88 20.07
N ILE A 304 -5.54 -5.01 19.06
CA ILE A 304 -5.11 -5.33 17.69
C ILE A 304 -3.58 -5.48 17.63
N ARG A 305 -2.84 -4.64 18.37
CA ARG A 305 -1.38 -4.77 18.48
C ARG A 305 -0.98 -6.04 19.22
N ASP A 306 -1.73 -6.43 20.25
CA ASP A 306 -1.48 -7.68 20.99
C ASP A 306 -1.69 -8.90 20.08
N LEU A 307 -2.71 -8.87 19.20
CA LEU A 307 -2.89 -9.89 18.15
C LEU A 307 -1.70 -9.96 17.18
N PHE A 308 -1.10 -8.81 16.81
CA PHE A 308 0.12 -8.79 16.00
C PHE A 308 1.32 -9.41 16.73
N VAL A 309 1.48 -9.16 18.03
CA VAL A 309 2.54 -9.76 18.85
C VAL A 309 2.36 -11.29 18.92
N GLU A 310 1.13 -11.77 19.10
CA GLU A 310 0.84 -13.20 19.07
C GLU A 310 1.08 -13.80 17.67
N MET A 311 0.72 -13.10 16.60
CA MET A 311 1.06 -13.48 15.22
C MET A 311 2.57 -13.66 15.06
N HIS A 312 3.38 -12.69 15.50
CA HIS A 312 4.83 -12.75 15.43
C HIS A 312 5.39 -13.95 16.20
N LYS A 313 4.89 -14.20 17.42
CA LYS A 313 5.28 -15.35 18.24
C LYS A 313 4.98 -16.68 17.54
N ARG A 314 3.82 -16.82 16.92
CA ARG A 314 3.45 -18.02 16.13
C ARG A 314 4.33 -18.17 14.87
N LEU A 315 4.71 -17.06 14.22
CA LEU A 315 5.65 -17.09 13.09
C LEU A 315 7.04 -17.58 13.52
N LEU A 316 7.56 -17.14 14.67
CA LEU A 316 8.83 -17.62 15.21
C LEU A 316 8.84 -19.12 15.50
N GLN A 317 7.69 -19.72 15.81
CA GLN A 317 7.56 -21.17 16.00
C GLN A 317 7.63 -21.95 14.68
N LEU A 318 7.37 -21.30 13.53
CA LEU A 318 7.51 -21.97 12.23
C LEU A 318 8.98 -22.11 11.82
N ALA A 319 9.82 -21.11 12.12
CA ALA A 319 11.22 -21.11 11.75
C ALA A 319 12.02 -22.10 12.61
N ASN A 320 12.85 -22.93 11.98
CA ASN A 320 13.74 -23.84 12.70
C ASN A 320 15.01 -23.13 13.20
N THR A 321 15.70 -23.72 14.17
CA THR A 321 16.91 -23.12 14.78
C THR A 321 18.00 -22.81 13.75
N LYS A 322 18.12 -23.62 12.68
CA LYS A 322 19.12 -23.39 11.62
C LYS A 322 18.76 -22.16 10.79
N GLN A 323 17.50 -22.01 10.37
CA GLN A 323 16.97 -20.85 9.65
C GLN A 323 17.15 -19.56 10.46
N ILE A 324 16.89 -19.62 11.77
CA ILE A 324 17.08 -18.47 12.67
C ILE A 324 18.57 -18.10 12.75
N ALA A 325 19.46 -19.09 12.86
CA ALA A 325 20.90 -18.84 12.93
C ALA A 325 21.47 -18.31 11.60
N SER A 326 21.01 -18.83 10.46
CA SER A 326 21.51 -18.48 9.13
C SER A 326 20.97 -17.17 8.56
N ALA A 327 19.89 -16.64 9.13
CA ALA A 327 19.26 -15.43 8.62
C ALA A 327 20.18 -14.20 8.72
N ASP A 328 20.22 -13.43 7.62
CA ASP A 328 21.07 -12.25 7.44
C ASP A 328 20.81 -11.18 8.50
N ALA A 329 21.88 -10.58 9.04
CA ALA A 329 21.80 -9.63 10.15
C ALA A 329 21.07 -8.34 9.75
N GLN A 330 21.29 -7.85 8.52
CA GLN A 330 20.62 -6.65 8.03
C GLN A 330 19.13 -6.90 7.79
N MET A 331 18.77 -8.06 7.22
CA MET A 331 17.37 -8.44 7.04
C MET A 331 16.65 -8.63 8.38
N LYS A 332 17.31 -9.21 9.39
CA LYS A 332 16.79 -9.28 10.76
C LYS A 332 16.53 -7.90 11.35
N GLN A 333 17.48 -6.97 11.20
CA GLN A 333 17.31 -5.60 11.71
C GLN A 333 16.14 -4.87 11.03
N GLN A 334 15.96 -5.06 9.71
CA GLN A 334 14.80 -4.52 8.99
C GLN A 334 13.48 -5.11 9.49
N LEU A 335 13.45 -6.43 9.70
CA LEU A 335 12.27 -7.12 10.23
C LEU A 335 11.93 -6.68 11.65
N GLU A 336 12.94 -6.51 12.51
CA GLU A 336 12.80 -6.00 13.88
C GLU A 336 12.29 -4.55 13.89
N SER A 337 12.78 -3.70 12.99
CA SER A 337 12.27 -2.34 12.83
C SER A 337 10.79 -2.32 12.44
N LEU A 338 10.37 -3.20 11.52
CA LEU A 338 8.95 -3.35 11.17
C LEU A 338 8.14 -3.86 12.35
N TYR A 339 8.66 -4.86 13.08
CA TYR A 339 8.02 -5.40 14.27
C TYR A 339 7.74 -4.31 15.31
N ARG A 340 8.75 -3.51 15.67
CA ARG A 340 8.59 -2.39 16.63
C ARG A 340 7.56 -1.36 16.19
N THR A 341 7.52 -1.08 14.89
CA THR A 341 6.55 -0.12 14.33
C THR A 341 5.12 -0.64 14.45
N LEU A 342 4.90 -1.92 14.15
CA LEU A 342 3.57 -2.55 14.15
C LEU A 342 3.09 -2.92 15.55
N ALA A 343 3.96 -3.49 16.39
CA ALA A 343 3.67 -3.80 17.78
C ALA A 343 3.41 -2.53 18.62
N GLY A 344 3.97 -1.39 18.19
CA GLY A 344 3.88 -0.14 18.92
C GLY A 344 4.78 -0.13 20.17
N PRO A 345 4.72 0.94 20.98
CA PRO A 345 5.45 1.00 22.23
C PRO A 345 4.94 -0.10 23.17
N ILE A 346 5.80 -1.08 23.46
CA ILE A 346 5.52 -2.11 24.46
C ILE A 346 5.29 -1.37 25.79
N GLN A 347 4.06 -1.38 26.29
CA GLN A 347 3.78 -0.86 27.62
C GLN A 347 4.33 -1.87 28.63
N PRO A 348 5.42 -1.55 29.36
CA PRO A 348 5.91 -2.47 30.38
C PRO A 348 4.83 -2.58 31.46
N ASN A 349 4.37 -3.80 31.76
CA ASN A 349 3.48 -4.13 32.87
C ASN A 349 2.02 -3.61 32.82
N ARG A 350 1.21 -4.12 31.90
CA ARG A 350 -0.26 -4.00 32.03
C ARG A 350 -0.88 -5.13 32.89
N ASP A 351 -0.26 -6.31 32.90
CA ASP A 351 -0.77 -7.48 33.64
C ASP A 351 0.00 -7.82 34.92
N ALA A 352 1.10 -7.11 35.21
CA ALA A 352 1.66 -7.12 36.56
C ALA A 352 0.79 -6.26 37.46
N LYS A 353 -0.42 -6.76 37.76
CA LYS A 353 -1.23 -6.29 38.87
C LYS A 353 -0.29 -6.30 40.08
N PRO A 354 0.03 -5.15 40.71
CA PRO A 354 0.81 -5.17 41.94
C PRO A 354 0.06 -6.10 42.88
N GLY A 355 0.72 -7.19 43.26
CA GLY A 355 0.18 -8.11 44.25
C GLY A 355 -0.19 -7.27 45.49
N PRO A 356 -1.27 -7.65 46.22
CA PRO A 356 -1.62 -6.94 47.45
C PRO A 356 -0.37 -6.86 48.32
N GLU A 357 0.09 -5.64 48.59
CA GLU A 357 1.18 -5.38 49.51
C GLU A 357 0.81 -6.01 50.86
N ASP A 358 1.47 -7.12 51.18
CA ASP A 358 1.52 -7.63 52.54
C ASP A 358 2.11 -6.50 53.41
N LYS A 359 1.27 -5.98 54.29
CA LYS A 359 1.67 -5.11 55.40
C LYS A 359 2.56 -5.91 56.36
N ALA A 360 3.83 -6.09 56.01
CA ALA A 360 4.86 -6.51 56.95
C ALA A 360 5.46 -5.26 57.60
N GLY A 361 5.24 -5.14 58.91
CA GLY A 361 5.76 -4.05 59.73
C GLY A 361 7.30 -4.02 59.83
N PRO A 362 7.85 -2.99 60.49
CA PRO A 362 9.28 -2.77 60.57
C PRO A 362 9.91 -3.73 61.59
N ILE A 363 10.74 -4.67 61.13
CA ILE A 363 11.68 -5.39 61.99
C ILE A 363 13.05 -4.72 61.90
N GLN A 364 13.53 -4.31 63.07
CA GLN A 364 14.83 -3.71 63.31
C GLN A 364 15.98 -4.68 63.06
N LYS A 365 17.11 -4.08 62.65
CA LYS A 365 18.50 -4.56 62.72
C LYS A 365 18.79 -5.52 63.89
N ASP A 366 19.57 -6.57 63.65
CA ASP A 366 20.95 -6.66 64.17
C ASP A 366 21.75 -7.88 63.67
N GLY A 367 23.02 -7.62 63.34
CA GLY A 367 24.17 -8.55 63.32
C GLY A 367 24.24 -9.63 62.21
N LYS A 368 25.36 -10.26 61.87
CA LYS A 368 26.82 -10.07 62.04
C LYS A 368 27.48 -11.32 61.39
N ALA A 369 28.68 -11.14 60.84
CA ALA A 369 29.72 -12.14 60.52
C ALA A 369 29.58 -13.09 59.30
N ALA A 370 30.52 -12.86 58.37
CA ALA A 370 31.52 -13.77 57.78
C ALA A 370 31.40 -15.29 58.02
N GLY A 371 31.71 -16.08 56.98
CA GLY A 371 32.04 -17.49 57.12
C GLY A 371 32.11 -18.25 55.80
N ASP A 372 33.32 -18.29 55.26
CA ASP A 372 33.99 -19.30 54.42
C ASP A 372 33.37 -20.68 54.10
N GLU A 373 33.92 -21.21 52.99
CA GLU A 373 34.29 -22.61 52.72
C GLU A 373 33.33 -23.64 52.05
N LYS A 374 33.81 -24.04 50.84
CA LYS A 374 34.12 -25.41 50.37
C LYS A 374 33.02 -26.44 50.01
N SER A 375 33.16 -26.85 48.75
CA SER A 375 33.56 -28.22 48.32
C SER A 375 32.53 -29.34 48.22
N GLY A 376 32.70 -30.13 47.16
CA GLY A 376 32.06 -31.43 46.90
C GLY A 376 30.90 -31.31 45.92
N GLY A 377 30.83 -31.96 44.76
CA GLY A 377 31.48 -33.18 44.29
C GLY A 377 30.42 -33.96 43.50
N ASN A 378 30.61 -34.06 42.18
CA ASN A 378 30.40 -35.18 41.22
C ASN A 378 29.41 -36.34 41.54
N PRO A 379 29.08 -37.22 40.56
CA PRO A 379 28.37 -37.08 39.28
C PRO A 379 27.15 -38.06 39.22
N ASP A 380 26.70 -38.35 37.99
CA ASP A 380 25.88 -39.51 37.58
C ASP A 380 24.37 -39.51 37.89
N ARG A 381 23.58 -39.42 36.82
CA ARG A 381 22.71 -40.56 36.43
C ARG A 381 22.12 -40.42 35.03
N MET A 382 22.37 -41.47 34.26
CA MET A 382 21.64 -41.87 33.06
C MET A 382 20.13 -41.86 33.27
N ASN A 383 19.37 -41.45 32.24
CA ASN A 383 18.18 -42.20 31.81
C ASN A 383 17.71 -41.79 30.41
N LYS A 384 17.93 -42.70 29.46
CA LYS A 384 17.25 -42.83 28.16
C LYS A 384 16.03 -43.75 28.41
N PRO A 385 14.85 -43.51 27.82
CA PRO A 385 14.30 -44.46 26.83
C PRO A 385 13.36 -43.75 25.80
N PRO A 386 12.57 -44.47 24.96
CA PRO A 386 12.94 -44.89 23.62
C PRO A 386 12.08 -44.26 22.51
N GLN A 387 12.61 -44.26 21.28
CA GLN A 387 11.84 -43.99 20.06
C GLN A 387 10.95 -45.20 19.71
N PRO A 388 9.70 -44.99 19.26
CA PRO A 388 8.94 -46.02 18.57
C PRO A 388 9.23 -45.99 17.05
N GLU A 389 9.67 -47.15 16.55
CA GLU A 389 9.69 -47.52 15.14
C GLU A 389 8.26 -47.50 14.57
N LEU A 390 8.07 -46.79 13.45
CA LEU A 390 6.87 -46.93 12.63
C LEU A 390 7.22 -47.64 11.32
N LYS A 391 6.61 -48.82 11.20
CA LYS A 391 6.68 -49.76 10.08
C LYS A 391 6.10 -49.12 8.81
N ALA A 392 6.86 -49.25 7.72
CA ALA A 392 6.38 -49.04 6.37
C ALA A 392 5.42 -50.17 5.96
N THR A 393 4.28 -49.81 5.39
CA THR A 393 3.44 -50.71 4.59
C THR A 393 3.35 -50.15 3.17
N PRO A 394 3.55 -50.98 2.12
CA PRO A 394 3.41 -50.57 0.73
C PRO A 394 1.98 -50.85 0.26
N VAL A 395 1.29 -49.85 -0.30
CA VAL A 395 -0.01 -50.05 -0.96
C VAL A 395 -0.05 -49.26 -2.27
N GLY A 396 -0.14 -50.01 -3.36
CA GLY A 396 -1.12 -49.76 -4.41
C GLY A 396 -0.77 -48.75 -5.49
N SER A 397 -0.12 -49.24 -6.56
CA SER A 397 -0.18 -48.66 -7.90
C SER A 397 -1.50 -49.03 -8.59
N ALA A 398 -2.30 -48.04 -8.99
CA ALA A 398 -3.37 -48.02 -10.00
C ALA A 398 -3.92 -46.58 -9.99
N ASP A 399 -4.26 -45.86 -11.05
CA ASP A 399 -4.50 -46.14 -12.47
C ASP A 399 -4.25 -44.81 -13.21
N SER A 400 -3.62 -44.87 -14.38
CA SER A 400 -3.47 -43.73 -15.29
C SER A 400 -4.71 -43.63 -16.19
N PRO A 401 -5.42 -42.48 -16.26
CA PRO A 401 -6.46 -42.30 -17.26
C PRO A 401 -5.87 -41.97 -18.63
N LYS A 402 -5.91 -43.00 -19.48
CA LYS A 402 -6.14 -43.03 -20.93
C LYS A 402 -6.35 -41.68 -21.64
N ALA A 403 -5.44 -41.39 -22.57
CA ALA A 403 -5.54 -40.31 -23.56
C ALA A 403 -6.75 -40.51 -24.49
N ALA A 404 -7.47 -39.42 -24.77
CA ALA A 404 -8.52 -39.34 -25.78
C ALA A 404 -7.91 -39.16 -27.19
N PRO A 405 -8.54 -39.70 -28.24
CA PRO A 405 -8.01 -39.70 -29.61
C PRO A 405 -8.21 -38.36 -30.33
N ALA A 406 -7.29 -38.11 -31.27
CA ALA A 406 -7.29 -36.99 -32.20
C ALA A 406 -8.53 -37.03 -33.12
N GLU A 407 -9.26 -35.93 -33.17
CA GLU A 407 -10.24 -35.66 -34.22
C GLU A 407 -9.58 -34.98 -35.42
N THR A 408 -9.87 -35.56 -36.56
CA THR A 408 -9.48 -35.22 -37.92
C THR A 408 -10.18 -33.97 -38.45
N ASN A 409 -9.45 -33.18 -39.25
CA ASN A 409 -9.94 -32.09 -40.11
C ASN A 409 -11.22 -32.43 -40.90
N PRO A 410 -11.96 -31.39 -41.30
CA PRO A 410 -12.08 -31.19 -42.74
C PRO A 410 -11.81 -29.76 -43.21
N ALA A 411 -11.27 -29.70 -44.41
CA ALA A 411 -10.92 -28.52 -45.19
C ALA A 411 -12.14 -27.64 -45.52
N SER A 412 -11.89 -26.35 -45.68
CA SER A 412 -12.80 -25.42 -46.36
C SER A 412 -11.96 -24.34 -47.06
N GLU A 413 -11.68 -24.54 -48.35
CA GLU A 413 -11.45 -23.44 -49.28
C GLU A 413 -12.80 -22.75 -49.57
N PRO A 414 -12.78 -21.44 -49.83
CA PRO A 414 -13.35 -21.02 -51.11
C PRO A 414 -12.47 -20.02 -51.86
N THR A 415 -12.27 -20.37 -53.12
CA THR A 415 -11.85 -19.53 -54.25
C THR A 415 -12.57 -18.18 -54.27
N SER A 416 -11.80 -17.09 -54.28
CA SER A 416 -12.26 -15.78 -54.75
C SER A 416 -11.68 -15.52 -56.14
N LYS A 417 -12.57 -15.43 -57.14
CA LYS A 417 -12.25 -14.90 -58.47
C LYS A 417 -12.07 -13.36 -58.39
N PRO A 418 -11.20 -12.76 -59.21
CA PRO A 418 -11.19 -11.33 -59.43
C PRO A 418 -12.28 -10.97 -60.45
N ASN A 419 -13.05 -9.91 -60.18
CA ASN A 419 -13.85 -9.23 -61.19
C ASN A 419 -13.00 -8.08 -61.76
N ASP A 420 -12.95 -8.02 -63.08
CA ASP A 420 -12.72 -6.82 -63.89
C ASP A 420 -13.79 -5.75 -63.63
#